data_AF-A0A8S2V3Z5-F1
#
_entry.id   AF-A0A8S2V3Z5-F1
#
_cell.length_a   1.000
_cell.length_b   1.000
_cell.length_c   1.000
_cell.angle_alpha   90.00
_cell.angle_beta   90.00
_cell.angle_gamma   90.00
#
_symmetry.space_group_name_H-M   'P 1'
#
loop_
_entity.id
_entity.type
_entity.pdbx_description
1 polymer ?
#
loop_
_entity_poly.entity_id
_entity_poly.type
_entity_poly.pdbx_seq_one_letter_code
_entity_poly.pdbx_strand_id
1 'polypeptide(L)' 'RSMGILNPMIIFLRQEIHRIDRVIRTVRNSLNDLQLAIDGVIILNDTLREILDSVYDGRVPIDW' A
#
# COMPACT_ATOMS: atom_id res chain seq x y z
N ARG A 1 -9.68 -21.71 29.27
CA ARG A 1 -9.61 -20.26 29.62
C ARG A 1 -8.99 -19.51 28.44
N SER A 2 -9.81 -19.03 27.52
CA SER A 2 -9.44 -18.39 26.25
C SER A 2 -9.09 -16.89 26.41
N MET A 3 -8.30 -16.55 27.43
CA MET A 3 -7.82 -15.17 27.65
C MET A 3 -6.51 -14.85 26.91
N GLY A 4 -5.90 -15.82 26.23
CA GLY A 4 -4.69 -15.57 25.43
C GLY A 4 -4.95 -14.70 24.21
N ILE A 5 -6.08 -14.90 23.51
CA ILE A 5 -6.42 -14.18 22.28
C ILE A 5 -6.89 -12.74 22.56
N LEU A 6 -7.43 -12.50 23.76
CA LEU A 6 -7.90 -11.18 24.20
C LEU A 6 -6.84 -10.38 24.96
N ASN A 7 -5.57 -10.83 24.96
CA ASN A 7 -4.49 -10.03 25.53
C ASN A 7 -4.34 -8.73 24.70
N PRO A 8 -4.39 -7.55 25.32
CA PRO A 8 -4.25 -6.27 24.64
C PRO A 8 -3.03 -6.18 23.71
N MET A 9 -1.90 -6.80 24.09
CA MET A 9 -0.71 -6.83 23.24
C MET A 9 -0.92 -7.66 21.96
N ILE A 10 -1.62 -8.79 22.04
CA ILE A 10 -1.88 -9.64 20.87
C ILE A 10 -2.85 -8.96 19.91
N ILE A 11 -3.85 -8.25 20.44
CA ILE A 11 -4.77 -7.44 19.64
C ILE A 11 -4.00 -6.33 18.91
N PHE A 12 -3.14 -5.60 19.62
CA PHE A 12 -2.32 -4.54 19.04
C PHE A 12 -1.41 -5.07 17.94
N LEU A 13 -0.65 -6.13 18.22
CA LEU A 13 0.25 -6.74 17.23
C LEU A 13 -0.48 -7.17 15.97
N ARG A 14 -1.67 -7.76 16.11
CA ARG A 14 -2.48 -8.15 14.97
C ARG A 14 -2.98 -6.94 14.18
N GLN A 15 -3.38 -5.86 14.84
CA GLN A 15 -3.76 -4.62 14.17
C GLN A 15 -2.58 -3.99 13.41
N GLU A 16 -1.38 -3.99 14.00
CA GLU A 16 -0.19 -3.46 13.34
C GLU A 16 0.23 -4.31 12.14
N ILE A 17 0.16 -5.64 12.24
CA ILE A 17 0.38 -6.53 11.08
C ILE A 17 -0.64 -6.23 9.97
N HIS A 18 -1.92 -6.07 10.31
CA HIS A 18 -2.93 -5.71 9.32
C HIS A 18 -2.70 -4.33 8.69
N ARG A 19 -2.20 -3.36 9.46
CA ARG A 19 -1.86 -2.03 8.95
C ARG A 19 -0.68 -2.10 7.97
N ILE A 20 0.38 -2.81 8.34
CA ILE A 20 1.56 -3.00 7.49
C ILE A 20 1.19 -3.75 6.20
N ASP A 21 0.40 -4.83 6.29
CA ASP A 21 -0.07 -5.57 5.12
C ASP A 21 -0.87 -4.67 4.17
N ARG A 22 -1.74 -3.81 4.71
CA ARG A 22 -2.51 -2.86 3.89
C ARG A 22 -1.59 -1.93 3.10
N VAL A 23 -0.59 -1.34 3.76
CA VAL A 23 0.39 -0.45 3.10
C VAL A 23 1.17 -1.22 2.03
N ILE A 24 1.68 -2.43 2.34
CA ILE A 24 2.41 -3.26 1.37
C ILE A 24 1.54 -3.57 0.14
N ARG A 25 0.27 -3.89 0.33
CA ARG A 25 -0.67 -4.17 -0.76
C ARG A 25 -0.95 -2.92 -1.59
N THR A 26 -1.16 -1.77 -0.96
CA THR A 26 -1.35 -0.49 -1.67
C THR A 26 -0.14 -0.16 -2.54
N VAL A 27 1.08 -0.25 -1.99
CA VAL A 27 2.33 0.01 -2.73
C VAL A 27 2.50 -0.97 -3.89
N ARG A 28 2.29 -2.27 -3.69
CA ARG A 28 2.40 -3.25 -4.78
C ARG A 28 1.40 -3.00 -5.89
N ASN A 29 0.14 -2.74 -5.54
CA ASN A 29 -0.91 -2.53 -6.54
C ASN A 29 -0.62 -1.29 -7.37
N SER A 30 -0.28 -0.17 -6.73
CA SER A 30 0.06 1.07 -7.42
C SER A 30 1.27 0.93 -8.34
N LEU A 31 2.32 0.21 -7.94
CA LEU A 31 3.47 -0.05 -8.80
C LEU A 31 3.14 -1.01 -9.97
N ASN A 32 2.31 -2.02 -9.75
CA ASN A 32 1.86 -2.91 -10.84
C ASN A 32 0.98 -2.16 -11.85
N ASP A 33 0.06 -1.31 -11.37
CA ASP A 33 -0.79 -0.50 -12.23
C ASP A 33 0.06 0.49 -13.04
N LEU A 34 1.09 1.10 -12.43
CA LEU A 34 2.06 1.92 -13.16
C LEU A 34 2.77 1.16 -14.27
N GLN A 35 3.20 -0.08 -14.01
CA GLN A 35 3.84 -0.92 -15.03
C GLN A 35 2.89 -1.19 -16.20
N LEU A 36 1.63 -1.57 -15.91
CA LEU A 36 0.62 -1.80 -16.94
C LEU A 36 0.28 -0.53 -17.72
N ALA A 37 0.32 0.64 -17.07
CA ALA A 37 0.09 1.92 -17.72
C ALA A 37 1.23 2.29 -18.68
N ILE A 38 2.48 2.01 -18.31
CA ILE A 38 3.66 2.18 -19.16
C ILE A 38 3.63 1.24 -20.37
N ASP A 39 3.21 -0.01 -20.15
CA ASP A 39 3.02 -1.00 -21.22
C ASP A 39 1.82 -0.68 -22.13
N GLY A 40 1.04 0.35 -21.81
CA GLY A 40 -0.13 0.79 -22.57
C GLY A 40 -1.36 -0.11 -22.42
N VAL A 41 -1.36 -1.00 -21.42
CA VAL A 41 -2.47 -1.92 -21.14
C VAL A 41 -3.61 -1.21 -20.42
N ILE A 42 -3.29 -0.29 -19.51
CA ILE A 42 -4.27 0.55 -18.80
C ILE A 42 -4.02 2.03 -19.05
N ILE A 43 -5.07 2.84 -18.88
CA ILE A 43 -4.97 4.30 -19.02
C ILE A 43 -4.31 4.86 -17.75
N LEU A 44 -3.25 5.65 -17.93
CA LEU A 44 -2.64 6.41 -16.85
C LEU A 44 -3.62 7.48 -16.35
N ASN A 45 -4.19 7.28 -15.16
CA ASN A 45 -5.05 8.26 -14.51
C ASN A 45 -4.21 9.28 -13.70
N ASP A 46 -4.85 10.35 -13.21
CA ASP A 46 -4.17 11.41 -12.45
C ASP A 46 -3.46 10.88 -11.20
N THR A 47 -4.07 9.91 -10.51
CA THR A 47 -3.49 9.25 -9.34
C THR A 47 -2.18 8.54 -9.67
N LEU A 48 -2.17 7.70 -10.71
CA LEU A 48 -0.95 7.00 -11.14
C LEU A 48 0.11 8.02 -11.60
N ARG A 49 -0.30 9.12 -12.24
CA ARG A 49 0.64 10.17 -12.62
C ARG A 49 1.30 10.85 -11.41
N GLU A 50 0.54 11.16 -10.37
CA GLU A 50 1.09 11.72 -9.13
C GLU A 50 2.03 10.74 -8.40
N ILE A 51 1.68 9.45 -8.39
CA ILE A 51 2.53 8.38 -7.84
C ILE A 51 3.83 8.30 -8.64
N LEU A 52 3.76 8.33 -9.98
CA LEU A 52 4.95 8.32 -10.85
C LEU A 52 5.87 9.52 -10.57
N ASP A 53 5.30 10.73 -10.51
CA ASP A 53 6.05 11.97 -10.26
C ASP A 53 6.69 11.95 -8.86
N SER A 54 5.96 11.46 -7.85
CA SER A 54 6.48 11.33 -6.48
C SER A 54 7.63 10.32 -6.40
N VAL A 55 7.51 9.16 -7.04
CA VAL A 55 8.56 8.15 -7.09
C VAL A 55 9.79 8.66 -7.84
N TYR A 56 9.59 9.38 -8.95
CA TYR A 56 10.68 10.01 -9.71
C TYR A 56 11.45 11.04 -8.87
N ASP A 57 10.72 11.82 -8.07
CA ASP A 57 11.29 12.82 -7.16
C ASP A 57 11.82 12.23 -5.84
N GLY A 58 11.72 10.91 -5.62
CA GLY A 58 12.13 10.24 -4.38
C GLY A 58 11.25 10.57 -3.16
N ARG A 59 10.03 11.07 -3.39
CA ARG A 59 9.02 11.35 -2.35
C ARG A 59 8.04 10.19 -2.20
N VAL A 60 7.44 10.08 -1.02
CA VAL A 60 6.35 9.13 -0.76
C VAL A 60 5.06 9.70 -1.39
N PRO A 61 4.40 8.97 -2.31
CA PRO A 61 3.09 9.34 -2.84
C PRO A 61 2.04 9.50 -1.73
N ILE A 62 1.08 10.40 -1.93
CA ILE A 62 0.04 10.70 -0.94
C ILE A 62 -0.92 9.52 -0.67
N ASP A 63 -1.07 8.63 -1.65
CA ASP A 63 -1.94 7.46 -1.57
C ASP A 63 -1.35 6.27 -0.79
N TRP A 64 -0.07 6.32 -0.39
CA TRP A 64 0.62 5.25 0.34
C TRP A 64 0.51 5.44 1.87
#